data_AF-A0A4V2BAG6-F1
#
_entry.id   AF-A0A4V2BAG6-F1
#
_cell.length_a   1.000
_cell.length_b   1.000
_cell.length_c   1.000
_cell.angle_alpha   90.00
_cell.angle_beta   90.00
_cell.angle_gamma   90.00
#
_symmetry.space_group_name_H-M   'P 1'
#
loop_
_entity.id
_entity.type
_entity.pdbx_description
1 polymer ?
#
loop_
_entity_poly.entity_id
_entity_poly.type
_entity_poly.pdbx_seq_one_letter_code
_entity_poly.pdbx_strand_id
1 'polypeptide(L)'
;MDFLYALATYMKGRGITAFFNYESPELLGISQISETIKVSHLVDNIVLLNYVEISTRMRRAITVPKARGSVNSQVTREFVIGGDGISLLDENKGAGRNYEEVPQLPFSSYYGILSRSPARHSPLIEESVVSGADLPKSPTLPKD
;
A
#
# COMPACT_ATOMS: atom_id res chain seq x y z
N MET A 1 8.51 -23.48 -8.63
CA MET A 1 8.84 -22.10 -9.03
C MET A 1 9.34 -22.02 -10.47
N ASP A 2 10.08 -23.02 -10.94
CA ASP A 2 10.72 -23.00 -12.27
C ASP A 2 9.73 -22.88 -13.44
N PHE A 3 8.53 -23.46 -13.32
CA PHE A 3 7.50 -23.33 -14.35
C PHE A 3 7.03 -21.88 -14.55
N LEU A 4 6.68 -21.17 -13.47
CA LEU A 4 6.22 -19.79 -13.54
C LEU A 4 7.33 -18.88 -14.07
N TYR A 5 8.57 -19.13 -13.66
CA TYR A 5 9.75 -18.45 -14.18
C TYR A 5 9.91 -18.65 -15.69
N ALA A 6 9.86 -19.89 -16.17
CA ALA A 6 9.97 -20.23 -17.58
C ALA A 6 8.83 -19.60 -18.41
N LEU A 7 7.60 -19.66 -17.90
CA LEU A 7 6.42 -19.08 -18.56
C LEU A 7 6.52 -17.55 -18.67
N ALA A 8 6.83 -16.87 -17.56
CA ALA A 8 6.98 -15.42 -17.56
C ALA A 8 8.14 -14.97 -18.47
N THR A 9 9.26 -15.68 -18.45
CA THR A 9 10.40 -15.40 -19.34
C THR A 9 10.04 -15.58 -20.81
N TYR A 10 9.31 -16.65 -21.14
CA TYR A 10 8.85 -16.91 -22.51
C TYR A 10 7.88 -15.84 -23.01
N MET A 11 6.89 -15.44 -22.19
CA MET A 11 5.94 -14.37 -22.53
C MET A 11 6.66 -13.03 -22.70
N LYS A 12 7.58 -12.70 -21.79
CA LYS A 12 8.40 -11.48 -21.86
C LYS A 12 9.27 -11.43 -23.11
N GLY A 13 9.92 -12.55 -23.48
CA GLY A 13 10.72 -12.66 -24.71
C GLY A 13 9.91 -12.47 -26.00
N ARG A 14 8.58 -12.61 -25.94
CA ARG A 14 7.65 -12.37 -27.05
C ARG A 14 6.92 -11.03 -26.99
N GLY A 15 7.23 -10.18 -26.01
CA GLY A 15 6.54 -8.91 -25.81
C GLY A 15 5.08 -9.05 -25.39
N ILE A 16 4.69 -10.19 -24.81
CA ILE A 16 3.30 -10.42 -24.37
C ILE A 16 3.13 -9.87 -22.94
N THR A 17 2.13 -9.02 -22.74
CA THR A 17 1.71 -8.57 -21.39
C THR A 17 0.95 -9.69 -20.69
N ALA A 18 1.46 -10.14 -19.55
CA ALA A 18 0.86 -11.20 -18.74
C ALA A 18 0.39 -10.66 -17.38
N PHE A 19 -0.76 -11.16 -16.92
CA PHE A 19 -1.29 -10.87 -15.58
C PHE A 19 -1.41 -12.18 -14.80
N PHE A 20 -0.80 -12.22 -13.61
CA PHE A 20 -0.82 -13.39 -12.73
C PHE A 20 -1.59 -13.06 -11.46
N ASN A 21 -2.53 -13.93 -11.09
CA ASN A 21 -3.24 -13.84 -9.82
C ASN A 21 -2.57 -14.78 -8.81
N TYR A 22 -2.40 -14.28 -7.59
CA TYR A 22 -1.91 -15.05 -6.46
C TYR A 22 -2.79 -14.72 -5.25
N GLU A 23 -3.33 -15.75 -4.61
CA GLU A 23 -4.09 -15.62 -3.37
C GLU A 23 -3.13 -15.78 -2.19
N SER A 24 -3.04 -14.74 -1.36
CA SER A 24 -2.30 -14.81 -0.11
C SER A 24 -3.16 -15.53 0.94
N PRO A 25 -2.61 -16.51 1.69
CA PRO A 25 -3.35 -17.15 2.78
C PRO A 25 -3.62 -16.22 3.98
N GLU A 26 -2.99 -15.04 4.00
CA GLU A 26 -3.14 -14.05 5.06
C GLU A 26 -4.18 -12.97 4.66
N LEU A 27 -5.32 -12.96 5.37
CA LEU A 27 -6.48 -12.11 5.05
C LEU A 27 -6.40 -10.70 5.65
N LEU A 28 -5.61 -10.53 6.72
CA LEU A 28 -5.52 -9.31 7.54
C LEU A 28 -4.05 -9.02 7.86
N GLY A 29 -3.42 -8.17 7.05
CA GLY A 29 -2.06 -7.71 7.32
C GLY A 29 -0.98 -8.42 6.53
N ILE A 30 0.19 -7.81 6.56
CA ILE A 30 1.25 -7.94 5.57
C ILE A 30 2.39 -8.85 6.08
N SER A 31 2.11 -9.78 6.99
CA SER A 31 3.19 -10.41 7.76
C SER A 31 3.96 -11.48 6.98
N GLN A 32 3.41 -12.01 5.87
CA GLN A 32 4.09 -13.02 5.05
C GLN A 32 4.38 -12.63 3.59
N ILE A 33 4.78 -11.37 3.34
CA ILE A 33 5.45 -11.02 2.07
C ILE A 33 6.73 -11.85 1.83
N SER A 34 7.27 -12.55 2.84
CA SER A 34 8.48 -13.38 2.70
C SER A 34 8.37 -14.51 1.65
N GLU A 35 7.22 -15.20 1.53
CA GLU A 35 7.03 -16.18 0.46
C GLU A 35 6.71 -15.52 -0.88
N THR A 36 6.01 -14.39 -0.85
CA THR A 36 5.74 -13.52 -2.02
C THR A 36 7.05 -12.96 -2.62
N ILE A 37 8.09 -12.74 -1.81
CA ILE A 37 9.41 -12.25 -2.25
C ILE A 37 10.04 -13.19 -3.29
N LYS A 38 9.79 -14.51 -3.23
CA LYS A 38 10.33 -15.47 -4.21
C LYS A 38 9.83 -15.22 -5.64
N VAL A 39 8.61 -14.70 -5.80
CA VAL A 39 8.04 -14.34 -7.13
C VAL A 39 8.23 -12.85 -7.43
N SER A 40 8.46 -12.01 -6.42
CA SER A 40 8.66 -10.58 -6.59
C SER A 40 9.82 -10.23 -7.53
N HIS A 41 10.85 -11.07 -7.63
CA HIS A 41 11.96 -10.88 -8.56
C HIS A 41 11.58 -11.16 -10.03
N LEU A 42 10.60 -12.03 -10.24
CA LEU A 42 10.15 -12.46 -11.57
C LEU A 42 9.27 -11.42 -12.25
N VAL A 43 8.42 -10.75 -11.47
CA VAL A 43 7.45 -9.79 -11.99
C VAL A 43 7.98 -8.37 -11.98
N ASP A 44 7.63 -7.61 -13.02
CA ASP A 44 8.02 -6.21 -13.14
C ASP A 44 7.11 -5.30 -12.31
N ASN A 45 5.83 -5.65 -12.18
CA ASN A 45 4.82 -4.90 -11.42
C ASN A 45 4.12 -5.80 -10.40
N ILE A 46 3.73 -5.24 -9.26
CA ILE A 46 2.95 -5.93 -8.22
C ILE A 46 1.77 -5.03 -7.87
N VAL A 47 0.57 -5.60 -7.86
CA VAL A 47 -0.66 -4.96 -7.37
C VAL A 47 -1.15 -5.76 -6.17
N LEU A 48 -1.29 -5.10 -5.03
CA LEU A 48 -1.81 -5.67 -3.79
C LEU A 48 -3.26 -5.27 -3.63
N LEU A 49 -4.10 -6.26 -3.30
CA LEU A 49 -5.50 -6.09 -2.94
C LEU A 49 -5.67 -6.62 -1.53
N ASN A 50 -6.00 -5.75 -0.58
CA ASN A 50 -6.07 -6.08 0.83
C ASN A 50 -7.42 -5.70 1.43
N TYR A 51 -7.84 -6.45 2.43
CA TYR A 51 -8.90 -6.02 3.32
C TYR A 51 -8.30 -5.22 4.49
N VAL A 52 -8.93 -4.09 4.80
CA VAL A 52 -8.56 -3.21 5.91
C VAL A 52 -9.78 -3.03 6.78
N GLU A 53 -9.66 -3.42 8.05
CA GLU A 53 -10.69 -3.16 9.05
C GLU A 53 -10.57 -1.71 9.53
N ILE A 54 -11.64 -0.93 9.35
CA ILE A 54 -11.73 0.44 9.86
C ILE A 54 -12.99 0.53 10.71
N SER A 55 -12.81 0.70 12.02
CA SER A 55 -13.89 0.62 13.02
C SER A 55 -14.61 -0.73 12.90
N THR A 56 -15.92 -0.75 12.66
CA THR A 56 -16.73 -1.97 12.54
C THR A 56 -16.93 -2.44 11.09
N ARG A 57 -16.17 -1.90 10.13
CA ARG A 57 -16.35 -2.19 8.71
C ARG A 57 -15.07 -2.64 8.03
N MET A 58 -15.20 -3.72 7.27
CA MET A 58 -14.18 -4.19 6.34
C MET A 58 -14.25 -3.35 5.06
N ARG A 59 -13.12 -2.74 4.71
CA ARG A 59 -12.94 -1.95 3.49
C ARG A 59 -11.90 -2.64 2.61
N ARG A 60 -11.91 -2.35 1.32
CA ARG A 60 -10.96 -2.91 0.36
C ARG A 60 -9.98 -1.84 -0.08
N ALA A 61 -8.70 -2.18 -0.06
CA ALA A 61 -7.61 -1.29 -0.41
C ALA A 61 -6.77 -1.89 -1.54
N ILE A 62 -6.33 -1.02 -2.45
CA ILE A 62 -5.42 -1.34 -3.55
C ILE A 62 -4.15 -0.53 -3.43
N THR A 63 -3.01 -1.19 -3.63
CA THR A 63 -1.68 -0.57 -3.57
C THR A 63 -0.81 -1.13 -4.67
N VAL A 64 0.00 -0.28 -5.31
CA VAL A 64 1.05 -0.71 -6.23
C VAL A 64 2.39 -0.56 -5.52
N PRO A 65 2.89 -1.57 -4.78
CA PRO A 65 4.18 -1.46 -4.09
C PRO A 65 5.37 -1.47 -5.05
N LYS A 66 5.22 -2.08 -6.23
CA LYS A 66 6.30 -2.23 -7.21
C LYS A 66 5.77 -1.94 -8.60
N ALA A 67 6.43 -1.00 -9.28
CA ALA A 67 6.29 -0.80 -10.71
C ALA A 67 7.67 -0.58 -11.32
N ARG A 68 7.99 -1.25 -12.43
CA ARG A 68 9.25 -1.03 -13.16
C ARG A 68 8.97 -0.28 -14.45
N GLY A 69 9.77 0.76 -14.72
CA GLY A 69 9.63 1.59 -15.91
C GLY A 69 8.55 2.67 -15.82
N SER A 70 7.99 2.91 -14.62
CA SER A 70 7.08 4.01 -14.34
C SER A 70 7.44 4.66 -13.01
N VAL A 71 7.25 5.98 -12.91
CA VAL A 71 7.14 6.66 -11.62
C VAL A 71 5.88 6.14 -10.95
N ASN A 72 5.98 5.75 -9.69
CA ASN A 72 4.87 5.19 -8.93
C ASN A 72 4.84 5.79 -7.54
N SER A 73 3.80 6.58 -7.26
CA SER A 73 3.46 6.97 -5.91
C SER A 73 2.88 5.74 -5.21
N GLN A 74 3.59 5.15 -4.25
CA GLN A 74 3.16 3.96 -3.48
C GLN A 74 2.00 4.28 -2.52
N VAL A 75 0.94 4.88 -3.05
CA VAL A 75 -0.26 5.30 -2.33
C VAL A 75 -1.23 4.14 -2.29
N THR A 76 -1.83 3.92 -1.12
CA THR A 76 -2.89 2.95 -0.92
C THR A 76 -4.23 3.63 -1.08
N ARG A 77 -5.06 3.18 -2.01
CA ARG A 77 -6.39 3.74 -2.27
C ARG A 77 -7.48 2.77 -1.90
N GLU A 78 -8.63 3.28 -1.47
CA GLU A 78 -9.81 2.44 -1.31
C GLU A 78 -10.47 2.18 -2.67
N PHE A 79 -11.02 0.98 -2.84
CA PHE A 79 -11.82 0.66 -4.02
C PHE A 79 -13.13 -0.04 -3.65
N VAL A 80 -14.12 0.13 -4.52
CA VAL A 80 -15.41 -0.58 -4.47
C VAL A 80 -15.57 -1.43 -5.71
N ILE A 81 -16.37 -2.49 -5.60
CA ILE A 81 -16.76 -3.33 -6.73
C ILE A 81 -18.26 -3.15 -6.90
N GLY A 82 -18.67 -2.51 -7.99
CA GLY A 82 -20.06 -2.30 -8.37
C GLY A 82 -20.45 -3.10 -9.61
N GLY A 83 -21.62 -2.80 -10.19
CA GLY A 83 -22.07 -3.42 -11.45
C GLY A 83 -21.10 -3.20 -12.62
N ASP A 84 -20.40 -2.06 -12.62
CA ASP A 84 -19.43 -1.69 -13.64
C ASP A 84 -18.00 -2.15 -13.31
N GLY A 85 -17.81 -2.98 -12.28
CA GLY A 85 -16.52 -3.49 -11.85
C GLY A 85 -15.83 -2.63 -10.78
N ILE A 86 -14.50 -2.56 -10.84
CA ILE A 86 -13.67 -1.90 -9.81
C ILE A 86 -13.65 -0.38 -10.04
N SER A 87 -13.99 0.38 -9.00
CA SER A 87 -13.88 1.85 -8.98
C SER A 87 -13.03 2.30 -7.79
N LEU A 88 -12.05 3.16 -8.04
CA LEU A 88 -11.26 3.80 -7.00
C LEU A 88 -12.07 4.94 -6.39
N LEU A 89 -12.10 5.02 -5.07
CA LEU A 89 -12.72 6.13 -4.37
C LEU A 89 -11.78 7.35 -4.43
N ASP A 90 -12.35 8.50 -4.76
CA ASP A 90 -11.62 9.76 -4.88
C ASP A 90 -11.45 10.37 -3.49
N GLU A 91 -10.20 10.50 -3.03
CA GLU A 91 -9.86 11.02 -1.69
C GLU A 91 -10.41 12.43 -1.48
N ASN A 92 -10.61 13.20 -2.56
CA ASN A 92 -11.08 14.58 -2.54
C ASN A 92 -12.60 14.76 -2.69
N LYS A 93 -13.40 13.70 -2.91
CA LYS A 93 -14.86 13.83 -3.17
C LYS A 93 -15.75 13.33 -2.03
N GLY A 94 -15.18 13.02 -0.88
CA GLY A 94 -15.97 12.72 0.32
C GLY A 94 -16.46 14.01 0.98
N ALA A 95 -17.69 14.44 0.68
CA ALA A 95 -18.44 15.43 1.46
C ALA A 95 -18.83 14.91 2.88
N GLY A 96 -18.00 14.07 3.49
CA GLY A 96 -18.32 13.32 4.69
C GLY A 96 -17.19 12.39 5.12
N ARG A 97 -16.04 12.97 5.45
CA ARG A 97 -15.14 12.58 6.56
C ARG A 97 -13.82 13.31 6.36
N ASN A 98 -13.69 14.45 7.05
CA ASN A 98 -12.41 15.05 7.37
C ASN A 98 -11.66 14.08 8.29
N TYR A 99 -11.08 13.01 7.74
CA TYR A 99 -9.82 12.55 8.32
C TYR A 99 -8.84 13.61 7.83
N GLU A 100 -8.51 14.58 8.68
CA GLU A 100 -7.31 15.38 8.44
C GLU A 100 -6.22 14.37 8.06
N GLU A 101 -5.62 14.56 6.89
CA GLU A 101 -4.51 13.72 6.44
C GLU A 101 -3.58 13.57 7.62
N VAL A 102 -3.47 12.35 8.18
CA VAL A 102 -2.60 12.14 9.33
C VAL A 102 -1.22 12.60 8.89
N PRO A 103 -0.65 13.64 9.52
CA PRO A 103 0.59 14.23 9.06
C PRO A 103 1.62 13.11 8.97
N GLN A 104 2.16 12.92 7.78
CA GLN A 104 3.18 11.91 7.58
C GLN A 104 4.41 12.43 8.30
N LEU A 105 4.84 11.79 9.38
CA LEU A 105 6.05 12.25 10.06
C LEU A 105 7.33 11.80 9.34
N PRO A 106 8.47 12.46 9.57
CA PRO A 106 9.77 11.92 9.20
C PRO A 106 9.95 10.49 9.68
N PHE A 107 10.65 9.67 8.89
CA PHE A 107 10.88 8.26 9.23
C PHE A 107 11.52 8.06 10.61
N SER A 108 12.39 8.98 11.04
CA SER A 108 13.03 8.95 12.36
C SER A 108 12.06 9.07 13.54
N SER A 109 10.81 9.47 13.31
CA SER A 109 9.81 9.72 14.34
C SER A 109 8.97 8.49 14.72
N TYR A 110 9.17 7.34 14.06
CA TYR A 110 8.42 6.11 14.33
C TYR A 110 9.27 5.09 15.10
N TYR A 111 8.69 4.43 16.10
CA TYR A 111 9.27 3.25 16.75
C TYR A 111 8.88 1.96 16.00
N GLY A 112 9.69 0.91 16.10
CA GLY A 112 9.34 -0.41 15.56
C GLY A 112 9.34 -0.50 14.03
N ILE A 113 10.05 0.39 13.34
CA ILE A 113 10.15 0.38 11.86
C ILE A 113 10.74 -0.95 11.38
N LEU A 114 11.76 -1.46 12.09
CA LEU A 114 12.37 -2.75 11.80
C LEU A 114 11.43 -3.93 12.08
N SER A 115 10.47 -3.78 13.01
CA SER A 115 9.47 -4.81 13.30
C SER A 115 8.28 -4.79 12.33
N ARG A 116 8.30 -3.95 11.28
CA ARG A 116 7.29 -3.87 10.20
C ARG A 116 5.86 -3.59 10.64
N SER A 117 5.69 -3.22 11.91
CA SER A 117 4.43 -2.79 12.52
C SER A 117 4.71 -1.50 13.28
N PRO A 118 5.09 -0.40 12.59
CA PRO A 118 5.24 0.87 13.27
C PRO A 118 3.88 1.23 13.89
N ALA A 119 3.89 1.48 15.20
CA ALA A 119 2.68 1.93 15.88
C ALA A 119 2.23 3.25 15.22
N ARG A 120 0.91 3.43 15.03
CA ARG A 120 0.32 4.71 14.57
C ARG A 120 0.60 5.88 15.53
N HIS A 121 1.21 5.58 16.66
CA HIS A 121 1.60 6.50 17.70
C HIS A 121 3.05 6.93 17.47
N SER A 122 3.23 8.20 17.09
CA SER A 122 4.53 8.84 17.15
C SER A 122 4.63 9.68 18.42
N PRO A 123 5.77 9.67 19.13
CA PRO A 123 5.99 10.50 20.31
C PRO A 123 5.76 11.98 20.03
N LEU A 124 6.08 12.44 18.81
CA LEU A 124 5.91 13.84 18.42
C LEU A 124 4.43 14.22 18.26
N ILE A 125 3.59 13.30 17.76
CA ILE A 125 2.14 13.52 17.69
C ILE A 125 1.55 13.42 19.10
N GLU A 126 1.97 12.45 19.91
CA GLU A 126 1.50 12.32 21.30
C GLU A 126 1.85 13.55 22.14
N GLU A 127 3.07 14.07 22.03
CA GLU A 127 3.49 15.31 22.68
C GLU A 127 2.67 16.52 22.20
N SER A 128 2.43 16.64 20.89
CA SER A 128 1.63 17.74 20.33
C SER A 128 0.15 17.67 20.76
N VAL A 129 -0.43 16.47 20.78
CA VAL A 129 -1.81 16.24 21.24
C VAL A 129 -1.96 16.49 22.74
N VAL A 130 -0.97 16.11 23.56
CA VAL A 130 -0.97 16.35 25.01
C VAL A 130 -0.74 17.83 25.34
N SER A 131 0.09 18.53 24.57
CA SER A 131 0.42 19.95 24.78
C SER A 131 -0.55 20.92 24.10
N GLY A 132 -1.42 20.44 23.21
CA GLY A 132 -2.32 21.29 22.41
C GLY A 132 -1.59 22.08 21.32
N ALA A 133 -0.37 21.67 20.95
CA ALA A 133 0.43 22.29 19.90
C ALA A 133 -0.01 21.81 18.50
N ASP A 134 0.28 22.63 17.48
CA ASP A 134 0.00 22.30 16.08
C ASP A 134 0.71 21.00 15.66
N LEU A 135 0.02 20.19 14.86
CA LEU A 135 0.58 18.95 14.35
C LEU A 135 1.81 19.22 13.47
N PRO A 136 2.87 18.40 13.59
CA PRO A 136 4.07 18.52 12.77
C PRO A 136 3.72 18.37 11.29
N LYS A 137 4.23 19.29 10.46
CA LYS A 137 3.96 19.30 9.02
C LYS A 137 4.55 18.06 8.36
N SER A 138 3.81 17.48 7.42
CA SER A 138 4.31 16.40 6.58
C SER A 138 5.57 16.84 5.82
N PRO A 139 6.64 16.01 5.76
CA PRO A 139 7.77 16.25 4.89
C PRO A 139 7.29 16.38 3.46
N THR A 140 7.77 17.41 2.77
CA THR A 140 7.62 17.51 1.33
C THR A 140 8.49 16.42 0.71
N LEU A 141 7.85 15.37 0.18
CA LEU A 141 8.56 14.38 -0.62
C LEU A 141 9.16 15.07 -1.86
N PRO A 142 10.40 14.73 -2.26
CA PRO A 142 10.95 15.18 -3.53
C PRO A 142 9.97 14.86 -4.66
N LYS A 143 9.70 15.85 -5.51
CA LYS A 143 9.02 15.61 -6.78
C LYS A 143 10.08 15.08 -7.73
N ASP A 144 10.14 13.76 -7.90
CA ASP A 144 10.89 13.12 -8.98
C ASP A 144 10.21 13.36 -10.33
#